data_AF-A0A944HBG3-F1
#
_entry.id   AF-A0A944HBG3-F1
#
_cell.length_a   1.000
_cell.length_b   1.000
_cell.length_c   1.000
_cell.angle_alpha   90.00
_cell.angle_beta   90.00
_cell.angle_gamma   90.00
#
_symmetry.space_group_name_H-M   'P 1'
#
loop_
_entity.id
_entity.type
_entity.pdbx_description
1 polymer ?
#
loop_
_entity_poly.entity_id
_entity_poly.type
_entity_poly.pdbx_seq_one_letter_code
_entity_poly.pdbx_strand_id
1 'polypeptide(L)'
;MAARALSYLALTLALAACDPDTPPSPPPAAAPENPSLFLDHHWQRPLAPQGEAPSRFGTQEASLDPAACGNCHTQQFADWQTSLHSRAMGPGLLGQLQEMDPDAVDEHQSCLRCHAPLAEQAEDLQHSLAGTVASLTDGAAFSHGLTCAACHVRGHRRFGPPRRDGSAPAADDALPHDGWQTSAAFEDARFCTACHQFEPDGYALEGKLLENTYEEWRASRHARENRPCQSCHMPDRRHLWRGIHDPDMVRSGISIDTTAPAGAAGRIEAELRITNHGVGHAFPTYVTPHVIVEIGQTEANGEFIPDTVERHLIARDVSLDLTLERADTRILPDELRRYGYDRPRHPRAAGLHTRIRVEPDAFYAAFYRTTLRQPGVVKGRETLVRALHAAERSGYVLYESTQALAASQ
;
A
#
# COMPACT_ATOMS: atom_id res chain seq x y z
N MET A 1 56.63 49.89 -8.98
CA MET A 1 55.56 50.29 -9.92
C MET A 1 54.44 49.26 -9.84
N ALA A 2 53.20 49.71 -10.06
CA ALA A 2 51.92 49.00 -9.93
C ALA A 2 51.20 49.19 -8.58
N ALA A 3 50.00 49.75 -8.68
CA ALA A 3 49.29 50.51 -7.67
C ALA A 3 48.25 49.67 -6.92
N ARG A 4 48.03 50.04 -5.65
CA ARG A 4 46.92 49.57 -4.81
C ARG A 4 45.63 50.27 -5.25
N ALA A 5 44.65 49.50 -5.68
CA ALA A 5 43.29 49.98 -5.90
C ALA A 5 42.53 49.97 -4.57
N LEU A 6 42.23 51.16 -4.04
CA LEU A 6 41.19 51.37 -3.04
C LEU A 6 39.84 51.45 -3.78
N SER A 7 38.92 50.54 -3.47
CA SER A 7 37.51 50.69 -3.85
C SER A 7 36.71 51.15 -2.64
N TYR A 8 36.16 52.36 -2.74
CA TYR A 8 35.28 53.00 -1.77
C TYR A 8 33.93 52.26 -1.68
N LEU A 9 33.55 51.84 -0.48
CA LEU A 9 32.21 51.38 -0.16
C LEU A 9 31.34 52.62 0.10
N ALA A 10 30.42 52.93 -0.82
CA ALA A 10 29.42 53.97 -0.61
C ALA A 10 28.35 53.45 0.35
N LEU A 11 28.35 53.97 1.58
CA LEU A 11 27.35 53.71 2.59
C LEU A 11 26.15 54.63 2.34
N THR A 12 25.12 54.14 1.64
CA THR A 12 23.82 54.82 1.56
C THR A 12 23.02 54.53 2.82
N LEU A 13 23.07 55.46 3.79
CA LEU A 13 22.08 55.53 4.87
C LEU A 13 20.73 55.93 4.27
N ALA A 14 19.81 54.98 4.11
CA ALA A 14 18.41 55.28 3.92
C ALA A 14 17.80 55.60 5.30
N LEU A 15 17.54 56.89 5.54
CA LEU A 15 16.71 57.37 6.65
C LEU A 15 15.27 56.94 6.37
N ALA A 16 14.82 55.85 7.01
CA ALA A 16 13.41 55.50 7.05
C ALA A 16 12.72 56.43 8.07
N ALA A 17 11.80 57.26 7.57
CA ALA A 17 10.87 58.01 8.38
C ALA A 17 9.95 57.02 9.12
N CYS A 18 9.85 57.17 10.45
CA CYS A 18 8.83 56.49 11.24
C CYS A 18 7.50 57.22 11.03
N ASP A 19 6.61 56.64 10.23
CA ASP A 19 5.21 57.05 10.15
C ASP A 19 4.40 56.20 11.16
N PRO A 20 3.89 56.78 12.26
CA PRO A 20 3.24 56.03 13.33
C PRO A 20 1.85 55.48 12.97
N ASP A 21 1.33 55.77 11.78
CA ASP A 21 -0.03 55.37 11.35
C ASP A 21 -0.07 54.23 10.30
N THR A 22 1.04 53.52 10.06
CA THR A 22 1.01 52.35 9.17
C THR A 22 0.69 51.07 9.96
N PRO A 23 -0.44 50.38 9.73
CA PRO A 23 -0.71 49.10 10.36
C PRO A 23 0.42 48.10 10.01
N PRO A 24 0.85 47.24 10.95
CA PRO A 24 1.90 46.28 10.67
C PRO A 24 1.49 45.43 9.47
N SER A 25 2.37 45.34 8.47
CA SER A 25 2.19 44.41 7.36
C SER A 25 1.91 43.02 7.92
N PRO A 26 0.92 42.28 7.37
CA PRO A 26 0.71 40.90 7.78
C PRO A 26 2.03 40.13 7.65
N PRO A 27 2.31 39.18 8.56
CA PRO A 27 3.51 38.36 8.45
C PRO A 27 3.55 37.78 7.03
N PRO A 28 4.72 37.77 6.36
CA PRO A 28 4.83 37.15 5.05
C PRO A 28 4.27 35.74 5.15
N ALA A 29 3.41 35.37 4.19
CA ALA A 29 2.93 34.00 4.06
C ALA A 29 4.14 33.07 4.19
N ALA A 30 4.07 32.11 5.10
CA ALA A 30 5.15 31.16 5.32
C ALA A 30 5.61 30.63 3.95
N ALA A 31 6.93 30.65 3.71
CA ALA A 31 7.50 30.12 2.48
C ALA A 31 6.90 28.73 2.22
N PRO A 32 6.55 28.37 0.96
CA PRO A 32 5.92 27.10 0.67
C PRO A 32 6.80 25.99 1.26
N GLU A 33 6.22 25.23 2.19
CA GLU A 33 6.90 24.16 2.90
C GLU A 33 7.52 23.20 1.87
N ASN A 34 8.80 22.87 2.05
CA ASN A 34 9.46 21.88 1.20
C ASN A 34 8.95 20.48 1.59
N PRO A 35 8.18 19.78 0.73
CA PRO A 35 7.59 18.50 1.10
C PRO A 35 8.63 17.44 1.49
N SER A 36 9.84 17.49 0.94
CA SER A 36 10.93 16.59 1.33
C SER A 36 11.33 16.77 2.79
N LEU A 37 11.55 18.02 3.23
CA LEU A 37 11.93 18.29 4.62
C LEU A 37 10.82 17.89 5.61
N PHE A 38 9.56 18.11 5.22
CA PHE A 38 8.43 17.64 6.01
C PHE A 38 8.46 16.12 6.14
N LEU A 39 8.60 15.38 5.03
CA LEU A 39 8.61 13.91 5.03
C LEU A 39 9.77 13.35 5.86
N ASP A 40 10.97 13.90 5.72
CA ASP A 40 12.15 13.48 6.48
C ASP A 40 11.94 13.64 7.99
N HIS A 41 11.24 14.69 8.42
CA HIS A 41 10.88 14.90 9.82
C HIS A 41 9.68 14.04 10.27
N HIS A 42 8.65 13.96 9.44
CA HIS A 42 7.39 13.29 9.77
C HIS A 42 7.55 11.77 9.86
N TRP A 43 8.48 11.19 9.10
CA TRP A 43 8.76 9.75 9.05
C TRP A 43 10.08 9.35 9.71
N GLN A 44 10.58 10.12 10.68
CA GLN A 44 11.71 9.70 11.52
C GLN A 44 11.39 8.42 12.28
N ARG A 45 12.22 7.38 12.12
CA ARG A 45 11.97 6.03 12.64
C ARG A 45 12.95 5.62 13.74
N PRO A 46 12.48 4.93 14.81
CA PRO A 46 11.07 4.73 15.16
C PRO A 46 10.35 6.07 15.43
N LEU A 47 9.03 6.12 15.24
CA LEU A 47 8.28 7.33 15.55
C LEU A 47 8.43 7.65 17.05
N ALA A 48 8.63 8.92 17.38
CA ALA A 48 8.63 9.35 18.77
C ALA A 48 7.22 9.20 19.39
N PRO A 49 7.12 8.92 20.72
CA PRO A 49 5.84 8.95 21.41
C PRO A 49 5.20 10.35 21.29
N GLN A 50 3.87 10.39 21.26
CA GLN A 50 3.09 11.62 21.22
C GLN A 50 3.25 12.45 22.50
N GLY A 51 3.56 11.78 23.61
CA GLY A 51 3.71 12.39 24.93
C GLY A 51 2.37 12.78 25.56
N GLU A 52 2.42 13.65 26.56
CA GLU A 52 1.20 14.14 27.22
C GLU A 52 0.39 15.04 26.29
N ALA A 53 -0.91 14.76 26.19
CA ALA A 53 -1.82 15.62 25.45
C ALA A 53 -1.96 16.99 26.14
N PRO A 54 -2.11 18.09 25.38
CA PRO A 54 -2.45 19.39 25.93
C PRO A 54 -3.66 19.32 26.87
N SER A 55 -3.54 19.90 28.08
CA SER A 55 -4.60 19.84 29.12
C SER A 55 -5.93 20.45 28.72
N ARG A 56 -5.96 21.26 27.65
CA ARG A 56 -7.18 21.84 27.06
C ARG A 56 -7.94 20.85 26.17
N PHE A 57 -7.32 19.77 25.72
CA PHE A 57 -7.98 18.75 24.92
C PHE A 57 -8.92 17.94 25.80
N GLY A 58 -10.18 17.84 25.35
CA GLY A 58 -11.11 16.88 25.94
C GLY A 58 -10.63 15.44 25.74
N THR A 59 -11.27 14.48 26.41
CA THR A 59 -10.88 13.06 26.34
C THR A 59 -10.88 12.52 24.91
N GLN A 60 -11.86 12.88 24.07
CA GLN A 60 -11.86 12.46 22.67
C GLN A 60 -10.71 13.12 21.88
N GLU A 61 -10.37 14.36 22.21
CA GLU A 61 -9.34 15.10 21.50
C GLU A 61 -7.91 14.67 21.85
N ALA A 62 -7.72 14.15 23.06
CA ALA A 62 -6.42 13.64 23.53
C ALA A 62 -6.14 12.20 23.06
N SER A 63 -7.17 11.42 22.73
CA SER A 63 -7.03 10.00 22.44
C SER A 63 -6.41 9.73 21.07
N LEU A 64 -5.62 8.66 21.01
CA LEU A 64 -5.05 8.05 19.81
C LEU A 64 -5.87 6.86 19.30
N ASP A 65 -6.95 6.48 19.99
CA ASP A 65 -7.89 5.45 19.56
C ASP A 65 -8.58 5.89 18.25
N PRO A 66 -8.50 5.09 17.16
CA PRO A 66 -9.25 5.36 15.94
C PRO A 66 -10.76 5.58 16.15
N ALA A 67 -11.38 4.90 17.11
CA ALA A 67 -12.80 5.07 17.43
C ALA A 67 -13.09 6.46 18.03
N ALA A 68 -12.14 7.05 18.77
CA ALA A 68 -12.27 8.42 19.25
C ALA A 68 -12.33 9.41 18.07
N CYS A 69 -11.46 9.23 17.07
CA CYS A 69 -11.49 10.01 15.82
C CYS A 69 -12.81 9.81 15.07
N GLY A 70 -13.34 8.58 15.05
CA GLY A 70 -14.58 8.22 14.37
C GLY A 70 -15.85 8.92 14.87
N ASN A 71 -15.83 9.49 16.08
CA ASN A 71 -16.95 10.28 16.58
C ASN A 71 -17.18 11.59 15.81
N CYS A 72 -16.12 12.17 15.23
CA CYS A 72 -16.19 13.39 14.41
C CYS A 72 -15.87 13.12 12.93
N HIS A 73 -14.98 12.16 12.64
CA HIS A 73 -14.54 11.78 11.30
C HIS A 73 -15.16 10.46 10.83
N THR A 74 -16.49 10.40 10.87
CA THR A 74 -17.28 9.17 10.66
C THR A 74 -16.98 8.49 9.33
N GLN A 75 -16.88 9.26 8.23
CA GLN A 75 -16.60 8.70 6.91
C GLN A 75 -15.19 8.12 6.82
N GLN A 76 -14.17 8.84 7.28
CA GLN A 76 -12.78 8.38 7.24
C GLN A 76 -12.59 7.14 8.11
N PHE A 77 -13.22 7.10 9.28
CA PHE A 77 -13.21 5.93 10.16
C PHE A 77 -13.87 4.72 9.52
N ALA A 78 -15.07 4.87 8.94
CA ALA A 78 -15.76 3.78 8.25
C ALA A 78 -14.96 3.25 7.06
N ASP A 79 -14.32 4.12 6.29
CA ASP A 79 -13.43 3.70 5.19
C ASP A 79 -12.24 2.90 5.71
N TRP A 80 -11.54 3.46 6.70
CA TRP A 80 -10.36 2.86 7.29
C TRP A 80 -10.65 1.47 7.84
N GLN A 81 -11.79 1.28 8.53
CA GLN A 81 -12.20 -0.02 9.06
C GLN A 81 -12.28 -1.10 7.98
N THR A 82 -12.62 -0.74 6.73
CA THR A 82 -12.71 -1.70 5.61
C THR A 82 -11.36 -2.02 4.96
N SER A 83 -10.34 -1.20 5.21
CA SER A 83 -9.03 -1.30 4.57
C SER A 83 -8.16 -2.45 5.10
N LEU A 84 -7.01 -2.69 4.47
CA LEU A 84 -5.97 -3.54 5.05
C LEU A 84 -5.08 -2.78 6.06
N HIS A 85 -5.08 -1.45 6.04
CA HIS A 85 -4.34 -0.64 7.02
C HIS A 85 -4.87 -0.85 8.45
N SER A 86 -6.19 -0.91 8.64
CA SER A 86 -6.82 -1.25 9.94
C SER A 86 -6.55 -2.69 10.39
N ARG A 87 -6.09 -3.54 9.47
CA ARG A 87 -5.80 -4.97 9.68
C ARG A 87 -4.31 -5.27 9.49
N ALA A 88 -3.45 -4.26 9.52
CA ALA A 88 -2.03 -4.42 9.25
C ALA A 88 -1.35 -5.34 10.28
N MET A 89 -1.82 -5.35 11.53
CA MET A 89 -1.41 -6.33 12.56
C MET A 89 -2.24 -7.62 12.52
N GLY A 90 -2.58 -8.09 11.32
CA GLY A 90 -3.35 -9.31 11.12
C GLY A 90 -2.66 -10.58 11.65
N PRO A 91 -3.38 -11.71 11.69
CA PRO A 91 -2.89 -12.94 12.32
C PRO A 91 -1.59 -13.48 11.71
N GLY A 92 -1.33 -13.22 10.43
CA GLY A 92 -0.11 -13.66 9.76
C GLY A 92 1.16 -13.02 10.33
N LEU A 93 1.13 -11.71 10.57
CA LEU A 93 2.24 -11.00 11.18
C LEU A 93 2.31 -11.32 12.68
N LEU A 94 1.19 -11.20 13.40
CA LEU A 94 1.16 -11.45 14.84
C LEU A 94 1.67 -12.84 15.19
N GLY A 95 1.30 -13.86 14.41
CA GLY A 95 1.78 -15.22 14.61
C GLY A 95 3.29 -15.37 14.42
N GLN A 96 3.92 -14.57 13.56
CA GLN A 96 5.38 -14.54 13.41
C GLN A 96 6.06 -13.85 14.59
N LEU A 97 5.53 -12.69 15.02
CA LEU A 97 6.05 -11.94 16.16
C LEU A 97 5.94 -12.76 17.47
N GLN A 98 4.88 -13.55 17.61
CA GLN A 98 4.72 -14.46 18.75
C GLN A 98 5.78 -15.55 18.83
N GLU A 99 6.37 -15.97 17.70
CA GLU A 99 7.47 -16.97 17.69
C GLU A 99 8.83 -16.34 18.00
N MET A 100 8.96 -15.01 17.89
CA MET A 100 10.18 -14.31 18.28
C MET A 100 10.35 -14.29 19.81
N ASP A 101 11.55 -13.95 20.26
CA ASP A 101 11.79 -13.67 21.67
C ASP A 101 11.04 -12.38 22.05
N PRO A 102 10.23 -12.33 23.13
CA PRO A 102 9.59 -11.09 23.57
C PRO A 102 10.57 -9.92 23.76
N ASP A 103 11.83 -10.18 24.11
CA ASP A 103 12.85 -9.15 24.31
C ASP A 103 13.55 -8.72 22.99
N ALA A 104 13.20 -9.32 21.84
CA ALA A 104 13.69 -8.97 20.50
C ALA A 104 13.05 -7.68 19.97
N VAL A 105 13.18 -6.59 20.75
CA VAL A 105 12.51 -5.31 20.50
C VAL A 105 12.89 -4.74 19.13
N ASP A 106 14.16 -4.79 18.74
CA ASP A 106 14.63 -4.24 17.46
C ASP A 106 14.06 -4.99 16.25
N GLU A 107 13.96 -6.32 16.35
CA GLU A 107 13.34 -7.18 15.34
C GLU A 107 11.84 -6.89 15.24
N HIS A 108 11.14 -6.78 16.36
CA HIS A 108 9.73 -6.36 16.37
C HIS A 108 9.56 -4.97 15.75
N GLN A 109 10.42 -4.00 16.11
CA GLN A 109 10.37 -2.65 15.56
C GLN A 109 10.51 -2.64 14.04
N SER A 110 11.31 -3.52 13.45
CA SER A 110 11.45 -3.61 12.00
C SER A 110 10.10 -3.83 11.28
N CYS A 111 9.21 -4.62 11.88
CA CYS A 111 7.87 -4.88 11.39
C CYS A 111 6.90 -3.73 11.71
N LEU A 112 6.99 -3.20 12.93
CA LEU A 112 6.07 -2.17 13.42
C LEU A 112 6.18 -0.86 12.64
N ARG A 113 7.35 -0.54 12.07
CA ARG A 113 7.59 0.60 11.17
C ARG A 113 6.49 0.80 10.11
N CYS A 114 5.87 -0.28 9.65
CA CYS A 114 4.80 -0.26 8.67
C CYS A 114 3.45 -0.72 9.23
N HIS A 115 3.45 -1.70 10.15
CA HIS A 115 2.24 -2.40 10.54
C HIS A 115 1.49 -1.79 11.74
N ALA A 116 2.20 -1.13 12.66
CA ALA A 116 1.63 -0.41 13.81
C ALA A 116 2.69 0.58 14.35
N PRO A 117 2.92 1.70 13.65
CA PRO A 117 4.18 2.46 13.77
C PRO A 117 4.24 3.45 14.93
N LEU A 118 3.17 3.64 15.69
CA LEU A 118 3.19 4.50 16.88
C LEU A 118 4.05 3.86 17.97
N ALA A 119 4.78 4.67 18.74
CA ALA A 119 5.59 4.18 19.85
C ALA A 119 4.72 3.52 20.94
N GLU A 120 3.52 4.06 21.15
CA GLU A 120 2.52 3.54 22.08
C GLU A 120 2.02 2.15 21.66
N GLN A 121 1.85 1.93 20.34
CA GLN A 121 1.51 0.60 19.81
C GLN A 121 2.66 -0.40 19.98
N ALA A 122 3.90 0.06 19.82
CA ALA A 122 5.07 -0.77 20.08
C ALA A 122 5.12 -1.22 21.55
N GLU A 123 4.90 -0.32 22.49
CA GLU A 123 4.84 -0.63 23.93
C GLU A 123 3.73 -1.63 24.25
N ASP A 124 2.52 -1.42 23.72
CA ASP A 124 1.39 -2.35 23.87
C ASP A 124 1.73 -3.76 23.36
N LEU A 125 2.37 -3.87 22.19
CA LEU A 125 2.80 -5.17 21.66
C LEU A 125 3.81 -5.85 22.59
N GLN A 126 4.82 -5.12 23.08
CA GLN A 126 5.83 -5.72 23.97
C GLN A 126 5.21 -6.26 25.25
N HIS A 127 4.29 -5.51 25.85
CA HIS A 127 3.54 -5.97 27.02
C HIS A 127 2.74 -7.24 26.71
N SER A 128 2.05 -7.28 25.57
CA SER A 128 1.27 -8.43 25.12
C SER A 128 2.13 -9.68 24.90
N LEU A 129 3.29 -9.54 24.25
CA LEU A 129 4.23 -10.64 24.00
C LEU A 129 4.86 -11.17 25.29
N ALA A 130 5.09 -10.29 26.27
CA ALA A 130 5.55 -10.67 27.61
C ALA A 130 4.44 -11.29 28.50
N GLY A 131 3.20 -11.41 27.99
CA GLY A 131 2.06 -11.94 28.75
C GLY A 131 1.53 -10.97 29.80
N THR A 132 1.81 -9.68 29.65
CA THR A 132 1.33 -8.60 30.52
C THR A 132 0.33 -7.71 29.77
N VAL A 133 -0.30 -6.78 30.48
CA VAL A 133 -1.28 -5.84 29.91
C VAL A 133 -0.73 -4.43 30.07
N ALA A 134 -0.63 -3.68 28.97
CA ALA A 134 -0.28 -2.26 29.00
C ALA A 134 -1.47 -1.41 29.47
N SER A 135 -1.17 -0.28 30.10
CA SER A 135 -2.20 0.74 30.38
C SER A 135 -2.37 1.61 29.15
N LEU A 136 -3.40 1.33 28.34
CA LEU A 136 -3.70 2.08 27.12
C LEU A 136 -4.45 3.38 27.44
N THR A 137 -3.82 4.27 28.20
CA THR A 137 -4.44 5.54 28.61
C THR A 137 -4.69 6.48 27.43
N ASP A 138 -3.90 6.36 26.36
CA ASP A 138 -4.08 7.05 25.07
C ASP A 138 -5.02 6.31 24.10
N GLY A 139 -5.24 5.00 24.28
CA GLY A 139 -6.03 4.14 23.41
C GLY A 139 -5.31 3.57 22.17
N ALA A 140 -3.99 3.71 22.08
CA ALA A 140 -3.19 3.23 20.94
C ALA A 140 -2.82 1.74 21.08
N ALA A 141 -3.73 0.84 20.68
CA ALA A 141 -3.44 -0.59 20.64
C ALA A 141 -2.71 -1.02 19.36
N PHE A 142 -1.74 -1.94 19.45
CA PHE A 142 -1.07 -2.49 18.24
C PHE A 142 -2.08 -3.19 17.33
N SER A 143 -3.10 -3.82 17.91
CA SER A 143 -4.14 -4.55 17.17
C SER A 143 -4.95 -3.68 16.21
N HIS A 144 -4.92 -2.35 16.37
CA HIS A 144 -5.54 -1.40 15.46
C HIS A 144 -4.76 -1.22 14.14
N GLY A 145 -3.54 -1.76 14.01
CA GLY A 145 -2.75 -1.65 12.77
C GLY A 145 -2.29 -0.22 12.48
N LEU A 146 -2.33 0.20 11.22
CA LEU A 146 -1.97 1.55 10.80
C LEU A 146 -3.15 2.52 11.03
N THR A 147 -3.10 3.26 12.13
CA THR A 147 -4.19 4.12 12.61
C THR A 147 -4.19 5.54 12.02
N CYS A 148 -5.23 6.33 12.32
CA CYS A 148 -5.29 7.75 11.96
C CYS A 148 -4.07 8.53 12.49
N ALA A 149 -3.74 8.32 13.77
CA ALA A 149 -2.64 9.00 14.44
C ALA A 149 -1.28 8.64 13.85
N ALA A 150 -1.08 7.40 13.41
CA ALA A 150 0.15 6.96 12.74
C ALA A 150 0.50 7.84 11.52
N CYS A 151 -0.51 8.22 10.73
CA CYS A 151 -0.32 9.05 9.55
C CYS A 151 -0.40 10.56 9.85
N HIS A 152 -1.29 10.99 10.75
CA HIS A 152 -1.69 12.39 10.85
C HIS A 152 -1.21 13.12 12.11
N VAL A 153 -0.61 12.45 13.10
CA VAL A 153 -0.33 13.07 14.41
C VAL A 153 1.14 12.96 14.81
N ARG A 154 1.75 14.08 15.21
CA ARG A 154 3.08 14.14 15.82
C ARG A 154 3.08 15.11 16.99
N GLY A 155 3.43 14.64 18.19
CA GLY A 155 3.39 15.44 19.42
C GLY A 155 2.02 16.06 19.67
N HIS A 156 0.93 15.28 19.47
CA HIS A 156 -0.48 15.74 19.55
C HIS A 156 -0.89 16.85 18.57
N ARG A 157 -0.02 17.23 17.63
CA ARG A 157 -0.34 18.16 16.53
C ARG A 157 -0.82 17.37 15.33
N ARG A 158 -1.91 17.84 14.70
CA ARG A 158 -2.51 17.19 13.54
C ARG A 158 -1.95 17.79 12.26
N PHE A 159 -1.73 16.95 11.27
CA PHE A 159 -1.22 17.31 9.95
C PHE A 159 -2.11 16.72 8.87
N GLY A 160 -2.24 17.41 7.75
CA GLY A 160 -3.07 16.94 6.64
C GLY A 160 -2.96 17.82 5.41
N PRO A 161 -3.67 17.48 4.32
CA PRO A 161 -3.67 18.30 3.13
C PRO A 161 -4.43 19.63 3.35
N PRO A 162 -4.22 20.66 2.51
CA PRO A 162 -5.08 21.84 2.47
C PRO A 162 -6.54 21.46 2.20
N ARG A 163 -7.53 22.26 2.60
CA ARG A 163 -8.94 21.98 2.25
C ARG A 163 -9.14 22.01 0.73
N ARG A 164 -10.05 21.18 0.20
CA ARG A 164 -10.27 21.07 -1.26
C ARG A 164 -10.81 22.34 -1.89
N ASP A 165 -11.63 23.07 -1.14
CA ASP A 165 -12.21 24.34 -1.56
C ASP A 165 -11.22 25.51 -1.43
N GLY A 166 -9.98 25.24 -1.02
CA GLY A 166 -8.96 26.26 -0.79
C GLY A 166 -9.19 27.12 0.45
N SER A 167 -10.23 26.84 1.25
CA SER A 167 -10.47 27.57 2.48
C SER A 167 -9.44 27.22 3.56
N ALA A 168 -9.17 28.18 4.43
CA ALA A 168 -8.37 28.00 5.64
C ALA A 168 -9.22 28.39 6.85
N PRO A 169 -9.05 27.75 8.01
CA PRO A 169 -9.62 28.24 9.26
C PRO A 169 -9.25 29.71 9.52
N ALA A 170 -10.16 30.46 10.15
CA ALA A 170 -9.84 31.80 10.62
C ALA A 170 -8.84 31.71 11.80
N ALA A 171 -8.05 32.77 12.00
CA ALA A 171 -6.99 32.78 13.02
C ALA A 171 -7.52 32.65 14.46
N ASP A 172 -8.78 32.99 14.68
CA ASP A 172 -9.50 32.95 15.97
C ASP A 172 -10.47 31.76 16.11
N ASP A 173 -10.51 30.85 15.12
CA ASP A 173 -11.36 29.67 15.20
C ASP A 173 -10.88 28.73 16.32
N ALA A 174 -11.73 28.52 17.33
CA ALA A 174 -11.54 27.46 18.31
C ALA A 174 -11.90 26.09 17.69
N LEU A 175 -10.96 25.52 16.95
CA LEU A 175 -11.11 24.21 16.32
C LEU A 175 -10.76 23.07 17.30
N PRO A 176 -11.42 21.90 17.17
CA PRO A 176 -10.96 20.68 17.82
C PRO A 176 -9.47 20.44 17.54
N HIS A 177 -8.75 19.93 18.52
CA HIS A 177 -7.34 19.60 18.47
C HIS A 177 -6.41 20.80 18.19
N ASP A 178 -6.86 22.02 18.44
CA ASP A 178 -6.24 23.28 17.96
C ASP A 178 -6.08 23.33 16.43
N GLY A 179 -6.96 22.64 15.70
CA GLY A 179 -6.90 22.54 14.24
C GLY A 179 -5.83 21.59 13.74
N TRP A 180 -5.36 21.81 12.51
CA TRP A 180 -4.30 21.02 11.88
C TRP A 180 -3.38 21.91 11.05
N GLN A 181 -2.16 21.42 10.82
CA GLN A 181 -1.19 22.05 9.93
C GLN A 181 -1.26 21.44 8.54
N THR A 182 -1.39 22.31 7.55
CA THR A 182 -1.44 21.90 6.15
C THR A 182 -0.05 21.57 5.63
N SER A 183 0.10 20.45 4.95
CA SER A 183 1.30 20.13 4.18
C SER A 183 0.95 19.53 2.82
N ALA A 184 1.62 20.00 1.77
CA ALA A 184 1.49 19.44 0.43
C ALA A 184 2.02 17.99 0.35
N ALA A 185 2.83 17.55 1.32
CA ALA A 185 3.32 16.19 1.39
C ALA A 185 2.19 15.15 1.44
N PHE A 186 1.02 15.47 2.00
CA PHE A 186 -0.14 14.56 2.02
C PHE A 186 -0.75 14.29 0.65
N GLU A 187 -0.38 15.07 -0.38
CA GLU A 187 -0.80 14.90 -1.77
C GLU A 187 0.36 14.38 -2.66
N ASP A 188 1.52 14.09 -2.06
CA ASP A 188 2.71 13.57 -2.72
C ASP A 188 2.82 12.05 -2.56
N ALA A 189 3.15 11.33 -3.64
CA ALA A 189 3.35 9.88 -3.60
C ALA A 189 4.45 9.45 -2.62
N ARG A 190 5.43 10.31 -2.36
CA ARG A 190 6.52 10.09 -1.39
C ARG A 190 6.02 9.95 0.05
N PHE A 191 4.81 10.41 0.37
CA PHE A 191 4.22 10.15 1.68
C PHE A 191 4.06 8.65 1.97
N CYS A 192 3.83 7.85 0.94
CA CYS A 192 3.62 6.40 1.06
C CYS A 192 4.93 5.60 1.12
N THR A 193 6.09 6.20 0.80
CA THR A 193 7.36 5.47 0.67
C THR A 193 7.86 4.93 1.99
N ALA A 194 7.48 5.54 3.11
CA ALA A 194 7.82 5.01 4.43
C ALA A 194 7.45 3.52 4.53
N CYS A 195 6.32 3.09 3.96
CA CYS A 195 5.88 1.70 4.04
C CYS A 195 5.99 0.93 2.71
N HIS A 196 5.72 1.59 1.58
CA HIS A 196 5.61 0.92 0.28
C HIS A 196 6.90 0.94 -0.56
N GLN A 197 8.01 1.33 0.06
CA GLN A 197 9.34 1.33 -0.53
C GLN A 197 10.37 1.00 0.55
N PHE A 198 11.14 -0.06 0.37
CA PHE A 198 12.30 -0.28 1.22
C PHE A 198 13.40 0.74 0.91
N GLU A 199 14.18 1.04 1.94
CA GLU A 199 15.37 1.88 1.83
C GLU A 199 16.38 1.25 0.85
N PRO A 200 17.32 2.03 0.29
CA PRO A 200 18.28 1.53 -0.70
C PRO A 200 19.14 0.35 -0.25
N ASP A 201 19.36 0.19 1.05
CA ASP A 201 20.08 -0.92 1.69
C ASP A 201 19.17 -2.05 2.20
N GLY A 202 17.87 -1.95 1.93
CA GLY A 202 16.88 -2.97 2.25
C GLY A 202 17.09 -4.27 1.49
N TYR A 203 16.36 -5.31 1.91
CA TYR A 203 16.49 -6.63 1.30
C TYR A 203 16.08 -6.59 -0.18
N ALA A 204 17.03 -6.96 -1.05
CA ALA A 204 16.87 -6.99 -2.49
C ALA A 204 17.21 -8.38 -3.04
N LEU A 205 16.52 -8.74 -4.12
CA LEU A 205 16.71 -9.98 -4.86
C LEU A 205 16.75 -9.64 -6.35
N GLU A 206 17.76 -10.12 -7.06
CA GLU A 206 18.03 -9.75 -8.48
C GLU A 206 18.06 -8.22 -8.70
N GLY A 207 18.67 -7.48 -7.78
CA GLY A 207 18.80 -6.03 -7.85
C GLY A 207 17.51 -5.23 -7.64
N LYS A 208 16.41 -5.90 -7.25
CA LYS A 208 15.11 -5.27 -6.94
C LYS A 208 14.78 -5.48 -5.47
N LEU A 209 14.46 -4.40 -4.76
CA LEU A 209 13.95 -4.48 -3.39
C LEU A 209 12.69 -5.34 -3.33
N LEU A 210 12.45 -6.01 -2.20
CA LEU A 210 11.19 -6.76 -2.03
C LEU A 210 10.00 -5.81 -2.12
N GLU A 211 10.03 -4.73 -1.32
CA GLU A 211 9.05 -3.66 -1.43
C GLU A 211 9.61 -2.51 -2.27
N ASN A 212 9.15 -2.40 -3.51
CA ASN A 212 9.70 -1.50 -4.52
C ASN A 212 8.64 -0.69 -5.29
N THR A 213 7.44 -0.55 -4.72
CA THR A 213 6.27 -0.04 -5.45
C THR A 213 6.42 1.42 -5.85
N TYR A 214 7.06 2.25 -5.01
CA TYR A 214 7.28 3.65 -5.37
C TYR A 214 8.23 3.77 -6.55
N GLU A 215 9.30 2.98 -6.61
CA GLU A 215 10.23 2.99 -7.74
C GLU A 215 9.57 2.51 -9.03
N GLU A 216 8.73 1.46 -8.95
CA GLU A 216 7.91 1.02 -10.07
C GLU A 216 6.97 2.14 -10.56
N TRP A 217 6.32 2.84 -9.62
CA TRP A 217 5.48 4.01 -9.92
C TRP A 217 6.27 5.16 -10.54
N ARG A 218 7.41 5.50 -9.97
CA ARG A 218 8.28 6.61 -10.40
C ARG A 218 8.77 6.42 -11.83
N ALA A 219 9.04 5.18 -12.22
CA ALA A 219 9.44 4.84 -13.59
C ALA A 219 8.29 4.89 -14.60
N SER A 220 7.03 4.90 -14.15
CA SER A 220 5.85 4.81 -15.00
C SER A 220 5.41 6.15 -15.60
N ARG A 221 4.46 6.08 -16.56
CA ARG A 221 3.74 7.25 -17.07
C ARG A 221 3.02 8.02 -15.96
N HIS A 222 2.51 7.33 -14.95
CA HIS A 222 1.66 7.92 -13.91
C HIS A 222 2.42 8.94 -13.07
N ALA A 223 3.70 8.67 -12.75
CA ALA A 223 4.56 9.66 -12.10
C ALA A 223 4.81 10.89 -12.98
N ARG A 224 5.09 10.69 -14.29
CA ARG A 224 5.30 11.78 -15.25
C ARG A 224 4.05 12.65 -15.45
N GLU A 225 2.87 12.06 -15.30
CA GLU A 225 1.57 12.74 -15.37
C GLU A 225 1.13 13.34 -14.03
N ASN A 226 1.97 13.31 -12.99
CA ASN A 226 1.62 13.76 -11.63
C ASN A 226 0.35 13.09 -11.09
N ARG A 227 0.21 11.79 -11.28
CA ARG A 227 -0.86 10.96 -10.71
C ARG A 227 -0.33 10.23 -9.47
N PRO A 228 -0.43 10.83 -8.28
CA PRO A 228 0.14 10.25 -7.06
C PRO A 228 -0.69 9.06 -6.58
N CYS A 229 -0.13 8.25 -5.67
CA CYS A 229 -0.79 7.09 -5.08
C CYS A 229 -2.21 7.41 -4.57
N GLN A 230 -2.35 8.56 -3.92
CA GLN A 230 -3.59 9.07 -3.34
C GLN A 230 -4.70 9.23 -4.39
N SER A 231 -4.37 9.59 -5.63
CA SER A 231 -5.38 9.81 -6.68
C SER A 231 -6.16 8.55 -7.05
N CYS A 232 -5.55 7.37 -6.90
CA CYS A 232 -6.19 6.08 -7.16
C CYS A 232 -6.61 5.36 -5.87
N HIS A 233 -5.77 5.37 -4.83
CA HIS A 233 -6.00 4.60 -3.60
C HIS A 233 -6.76 5.37 -2.51
N MET A 234 -6.82 6.71 -2.63
CA MET A 234 -7.60 7.58 -1.75
C MET A 234 -8.50 8.51 -2.58
N PRO A 235 -9.33 7.95 -3.49
CA PRO A 235 -10.18 8.75 -4.37
C PRO A 235 -11.09 9.61 -3.50
N ASP A 236 -11.24 10.89 -3.84
CA ASP A 236 -11.96 11.84 -3.00
C ASP A 236 -11.49 11.81 -1.53
N ARG A 237 -10.18 11.72 -1.29
CA ARG A 237 -9.54 11.64 0.05
C ARG A 237 -10.19 10.61 0.98
N ARG A 238 -10.85 9.60 0.42
CA ARG A 238 -11.45 8.48 1.14
C ARG A 238 -10.34 7.56 1.63
N HIS A 239 -10.49 7.01 2.82
CA HIS A 239 -9.47 6.20 3.48
C HIS A 239 -9.67 4.71 3.14
N LEU A 240 -9.78 4.40 1.84
CA LEU A 240 -10.17 3.08 1.34
C LEU A 240 -8.97 2.16 1.08
N TRP A 241 -7.94 2.69 0.40
CA TRP A 241 -6.72 1.96 -0.01
C TRP A 241 -6.98 0.59 -0.64
N ARG A 242 -8.00 0.53 -1.50
CA ARG A 242 -8.32 -0.69 -2.26
C ARG A 242 -7.12 -1.09 -3.11
N GLY A 243 -6.89 -2.39 -3.25
CA GLY A 243 -5.76 -2.95 -3.97
C GLY A 243 -6.11 -4.32 -4.54
N ILE A 244 -5.14 -5.24 -4.55
CA ILE A 244 -5.28 -6.56 -5.17
C ILE A 244 -6.39 -7.44 -4.53
N HIS A 245 -6.80 -7.16 -3.28
CA HIS A 245 -7.92 -7.84 -2.61
C HIS A 245 -9.31 -7.32 -3.02
N ASP A 246 -9.41 -6.27 -3.82
CA ASP A 246 -10.68 -5.73 -4.32
C ASP A 246 -10.80 -6.00 -5.84
N PRO A 247 -11.74 -6.86 -6.26
CA PRO A 247 -11.87 -7.23 -7.68
C PRO A 247 -12.19 -6.04 -8.59
N ASP A 248 -12.98 -5.06 -8.11
CA ASP A 248 -13.37 -3.91 -8.92
C ASP A 248 -12.21 -2.94 -9.10
N MET A 249 -11.38 -2.77 -8.06
CA MET A 249 -10.12 -2.05 -8.16
C MET A 249 -9.21 -2.67 -9.22
N VAL A 250 -9.05 -4.00 -9.22
CA VAL A 250 -8.23 -4.68 -10.23
C VAL A 250 -8.80 -4.51 -11.63
N ARG A 251 -10.11 -4.71 -11.82
CA ARG A 251 -10.78 -4.50 -13.12
C ARG A 251 -10.65 -3.07 -13.63
N SER A 252 -10.62 -2.08 -12.74
CA SER A 252 -10.45 -0.68 -13.13
C SER A 252 -9.05 -0.36 -13.68
N GLY A 253 -8.05 -1.16 -13.32
CA GLY A 253 -6.64 -0.93 -13.67
C GLY A 253 -6.17 -1.63 -14.94
N ILE A 254 -6.90 -2.63 -15.43
CA ILE A 254 -6.48 -3.47 -16.57
C ILE A 254 -7.59 -3.65 -17.61
N SER A 255 -7.20 -3.87 -18.86
CA SER A 255 -8.10 -4.37 -19.90
C SER A 255 -7.82 -5.85 -20.18
N ILE A 256 -8.87 -6.59 -20.51
CA ILE A 256 -8.79 -8.01 -20.86
C ILE A 256 -9.55 -8.21 -22.17
N ASP A 257 -8.85 -8.69 -23.20
CA ASP A 257 -9.41 -8.90 -24.54
C ASP A 257 -9.13 -10.33 -25.00
N THR A 258 -10.14 -11.01 -25.54
CA THR A 258 -10.00 -12.36 -26.11
C THR A 258 -10.39 -12.39 -27.58
N THR A 259 -9.65 -13.13 -28.41
CA THR A 259 -10.07 -13.41 -29.79
C THR A 259 -11.08 -14.54 -29.84
N ALA A 260 -11.87 -14.59 -30.91
CA ALA A 260 -12.67 -15.76 -31.21
C ALA A 260 -11.75 -16.97 -31.46
N PRO A 261 -12.11 -18.19 -31.01
CA PRO A 261 -11.36 -19.38 -31.34
C PRO A 261 -11.42 -19.60 -32.86
N ALA A 262 -10.25 -19.76 -33.47
CA ALA A 262 -10.05 -20.03 -34.89
C ALA A 262 -9.21 -21.31 -35.06
N GLY A 263 -8.93 -21.72 -36.30
CA GLY A 263 -8.05 -22.85 -36.60
C GLY A 263 -8.57 -23.77 -37.69
N ALA A 264 -7.67 -24.56 -38.27
CA ALA A 264 -8.00 -25.60 -39.25
C ALA A 264 -8.66 -26.82 -38.57
N ALA A 265 -9.28 -27.69 -39.37
CA ALA A 265 -9.90 -28.93 -38.88
C ALA A 265 -8.91 -29.72 -37.99
N GLY A 266 -9.22 -29.84 -36.70
CA GLY A 266 -8.42 -30.56 -35.71
C GLY A 266 -7.50 -29.71 -34.82
N ARG A 267 -7.45 -28.39 -34.98
CA ARG A 267 -6.73 -27.47 -34.07
C ARG A 267 -7.62 -26.33 -33.60
N ILE A 268 -7.29 -25.77 -32.43
CA ILE A 268 -7.91 -24.57 -31.87
C ILE A 268 -6.82 -23.59 -31.53
N GLU A 269 -6.94 -22.41 -32.12
CA GLU A 269 -6.08 -21.24 -31.95
C GLU A 269 -6.89 -20.10 -31.32
N ALA A 270 -6.34 -19.45 -30.31
CA ALA A 270 -6.93 -18.26 -29.71
C ALA A 270 -5.84 -17.39 -29.06
N GLU A 271 -6.17 -16.15 -28.74
CA GLU A 271 -5.29 -15.26 -28.00
C GLU A 271 -6.08 -14.52 -26.90
N LEU A 272 -5.47 -14.42 -25.74
CA LEU A 272 -5.87 -13.53 -24.66
C LEU A 272 -4.84 -12.41 -24.55
N ARG A 273 -5.31 -11.17 -24.38
CA ARG A 273 -4.48 -9.99 -24.12
C ARG A 273 -4.87 -9.38 -22.78
N ILE A 274 -3.87 -9.00 -22.00
CA ILE A 274 -4.04 -8.24 -20.76
C ILE A 274 -3.19 -6.98 -20.87
N THR A 275 -3.81 -5.81 -20.71
CA THR A 275 -3.09 -4.53 -20.73
C THR A 275 -3.16 -3.87 -19.37
N ASN A 276 -2.01 -3.55 -18.78
CA ASN A 276 -1.94 -2.74 -17.56
C ASN A 276 -1.93 -1.25 -17.93
N HIS A 277 -3.10 -0.63 -18.05
CA HIS A 277 -3.21 0.78 -18.45
C HIS A 277 -3.44 1.74 -17.28
N GLY A 278 -4.04 1.26 -16.19
CA GLY A 278 -4.49 2.08 -15.06
C GLY A 278 -3.66 1.91 -13.79
N VAL A 279 -2.73 0.94 -13.74
CA VAL A 279 -1.86 0.72 -12.57
C VAL A 279 -0.51 1.37 -12.80
N GLY A 280 -0.13 2.28 -11.90
CA GLY A 280 1.13 3.01 -11.98
C GLY A 280 2.37 2.17 -11.68
N HIS A 281 2.22 0.97 -11.12
CA HIS A 281 3.30 0.06 -10.76
C HIS A 281 3.10 -1.30 -11.46
N ALA A 282 3.97 -2.28 -11.20
CA ALA A 282 3.79 -3.61 -11.77
C ALA A 282 2.46 -4.23 -11.30
N PHE A 283 1.81 -5.00 -12.17
CA PHE A 283 0.59 -5.75 -11.85
C PHE A 283 0.88 -7.26 -11.78
N PRO A 284 0.65 -7.89 -10.61
CA PRO A 284 0.55 -7.27 -9.27
C PRO A 284 1.92 -6.77 -8.77
N THR A 285 1.98 -5.77 -7.89
CA THR A 285 3.25 -5.40 -7.21
C THR A 285 3.56 -6.40 -6.10
N TYR A 286 4.81 -6.41 -5.62
CA TYR A 286 5.35 -7.32 -4.60
C TYR A 286 5.51 -8.78 -5.04
N VAL A 287 6.01 -9.61 -4.12
CA VAL A 287 6.16 -11.06 -4.28
C VAL A 287 4.89 -11.83 -3.87
N THR A 288 3.96 -11.16 -3.19
CA THR A 288 2.85 -11.84 -2.51
C THR A 288 1.78 -12.38 -3.45
N PRO A 289 1.23 -11.58 -4.39
CA PRO A 289 0.07 -12.00 -5.16
C PRO A 289 0.43 -12.83 -6.38
N HIS A 290 -0.39 -13.83 -6.67
CA HIS A 290 -0.36 -14.54 -7.96
C HIS A 290 -1.59 -14.18 -8.79
N VAL A 291 -1.39 -13.94 -10.09
CA VAL A 291 -2.49 -13.92 -11.06
C VAL A 291 -2.29 -15.08 -12.03
N ILE A 292 -3.28 -15.97 -12.09
CA ILE A 292 -3.22 -17.22 -12.82
C ILE A 292 -4.18 -17.11 -14.01
N VAL A 293 -3.63 -17.23 -15.20
CA VAL A 293 -4.36 -17.28 -16.47
C VAL A 293 -4.49 -18.73 -16.89
N GLU A 294 -5.72 -19.18 -17.14
CA GLU A 294 -6.02 -20.52 -17.64
C GLU A 294 -6.80 -20.41 -18.95
N ILE A 295 -6.32 -21.05 -20.01
CA ILE A 295 -7.02 -21.18 -21.30
C ILE A 295 -7.11 -22.66 -21.63
N GLY A 296 -8.31 -23.17 -21.89
CA GLY A 296 -8.49 -24.61 -22.13
C GLY A 296 -9.82 -24.94 -22.77
N GLN A 297 -9.91 -26.10 -23.39
CA GLN A 297 -11.15 -26.59 -23.99
C GLN A 297 -12.07 -27.12 -22.88
N THR A 298 -13.37 -27.01 -23.10
CA THR A 298 -14.39 -27.50 -22.17
C THR A 298 -15.31 -28.51 -22.82
N GLU A 299 -15.88 -29.37 -21.99
CA GLU A 299 -17.00 -30.22 -22.37
C GLU A 299 -18.31 -29.41 -22.46
N ALA A 300 -19.39 -30.06 -22.88
CA ALA A 300 -20.71 -29.42 -22.99
C ALA A 300 -21.27 -28.95 -21.62
N ASN A 301 -20.78 -29.51 -20.51
CA ASN A 301 -21.14 -29.09 -19.15
C ASN A 301 -20.34 -27.85 -18.67
N GLY A 302 -19.40 -27.35 -19.47
CA GLY A 302 -18.54 -26.21 -19.12
C GLY A 302 -17.28 -26.55 -18.33
N GLU A 303 -17.05 -27.82 -17.96
CA GLU A 303 -15.84 -28.22 -17.25
C GLU A 303 -14.62 -28.25 -18.17
N PHE A 304 -13.48 -27.79 -17.67
CA PHE A 304 -12.20 -27.91 -18.37
C PHE A 304 -11.85 -29.37 -18.65
N ILE A 305 -11.39 -29.62 -19.87
CA ILE A 305 -10.74 -30.87 -20.26
C ILE A 305 -9.26 -30.75 -19.85
N PRO A 306 -8.78 -31.47 -18.81
CA PRO A 306 -7.54 -31.13 -18.10
C PRO A 306 -6.26 -31.09 -18.95
N ASP A 307 -6.11 -31.99 -19.92
CA ASP A 307 -4.95 -32.09 -20.81
C ASP A 307 -4.91 -31.00 -21.89
N THR A 308 -5.99 -30.22 -22.01
CA THR A 308 -6.08 -29.09 -22.94
C THR A 308 -5.79 -27.73 -22.29
N VAL A 309 -5.63 -27.68 -20.96
CA VAL A 309 -5.48 -26.43 -20.21
C VAL A 309 -4.04 -25.94 -20.24
N GLU A 310 -3.83 -24.75 -20.78
CA GLU A 310 -2.60 -23.97 -20.60
C GLU A 310 -2.74 -23.05 -19.40
N ARG A 311 -1.69 -22.99 -18.58
CA ARG A 311 -1.63 -22.15 -17.38
C ARG A 311 -0.44 -21.22 -17.45
N HIS A 312 -0.68 -19.94 -17.19
CA HIS A 312 0.37 -18.94 -17.10
C HIS A 312 0.29 -18.21 -15.76
N LEU A 313 1.45 -17.99 -15.13
CA LEU A 313 1.57 -17.25 -13.90
C LEU A 313 2.06 -15.83 -14.21
N ILE A 314 1.38 -14.83 -13.64
CA ILE A 314 1.80 -13.44 -13.56
C ILE A 314 2.13 -13.17 -12.09
N ALA A 315 3.42 -13.16 -11.77
CA ALA A 315 3.93 -12.93 -10.42
C ALA A 315 5.42 -12.59 -10.46
N ARG A 316 5.94 -12.08 -9.35
CA ARG A 316 7.37 -12.20 -9.03
C ARG A 316 7.55 -13.49 -8.24
N ASP A 317 7.83 -14.59 -8.94
CA ASP A 317 7.99 -15.92 -8.33
C ASP A 317 9.37 -16.04 -7.69
N VAL A 318 9.36 -16.15 -6.37
CA VAL A 318 10.56 -16.28 -5.53
C VAL A 318 10.46 -17.51 -4.64
N SER A 319 11.59 -18.03 -4.18
CA SER A 319 11.63 -19.06 -3.14
C SER A 319 11.09 -18.55 -1.81
N LEU A 320 10.55 -19.44 -0.98
CA LEU A 320 9.93 -19.07 0.31
C LEU A 320 10.95 -18.53 1.33
N ASP A 321 12.22 -18.86 1.16
CA ASP A 321 13.36 -18.31 1.92
C ASP A 321 13.92 -17.02 1.29
N LEU A 322 13.30 -16.54 0.19
CA LEU A 322 13.62 -15.31 -0.52
C LEU A 322 15.03 -15.25 -1.13
N THR A 323 15.69 -16.40 -1.29
CA THR A 323 17.07 -16.48 -1.80
C THR A 323 17.18 -16.58 -3.33
N LEU A 324 16.09 -16.93 -4.02
CA LEU A 324 16.07 -17.15 -5.47
C LEU A 324 14.83 -16.55 -6.10
N GLU A 325 15.01 -15.70 -7.12
CA GLU A 325 13.94 -15.31 -8.03
C GLU A 325 13.94 -16.29 -9.21
N ARG A 326 12.85 -17.04 -9.38
CA ARG A 326 12.68 -17.99 -10.48
C ARG A 326 12.26 -17.29 -11.76
N ALA A 327 11.35 -16.32 -11.64
CA ALA A 327 10.87 -15.51 -12.75
C ALA A 327 10.16 -14.25 -12.23
N ASP A 328 10.21 -13.18 -13.02
CA ASP A 328 9.34 -12.01 -12.84
C ASP A 328 8.50 -11.84 -14.11
N THR A 329 7.26 -12.29 -14.05
CA THR A 329 6.29 -12.25 -15.16
C THR A 329 5.20 -11.21 -14.95
N ARG A 330 5.34 -10.34 -13.95
CA ARG A 330 4.40 -9.23 -13.69
C ARG A 330 4.25 -8.37 -14.94
N ILE A 331 3.09 -7.73 -15.07
CA ILE A 331 2.79 -6.84 -16.21
C ILE A 331 3.16 -5.42 -15.79
N LEU A 332 4.18 -4.84 -16.43
CA LEU A 332 4.67 -3.50 -16.12
C LEU A 332 3.62 -2.42 -16.48
N PRO A 333 3.72 -1.20 -15.93
CA PRO A 333 2.86 -0.10 -16.34
C PRO A 333 2.90 0.08 -17.86
N ASP A 334 1.73 0.17 -18.47
CA ASP A 334 1.49 0.35 -19.91
C ASP A 334 1.86 -0.85 -20.80
N GLU A 335 2.26 -1.97 -20.19
CA GLU A 335 2.55 -3.20 -20.91
C GLU A 335 1.26 -3.91 -21.34
N LEU A 336 1.27 -4.40 -22.59
CA LEU A 336 0.31 -5.36 -23.11
C LEU A 336 0.97 -6.74 -23.16
N ARG A 337 0.42 -7.70 -22.41
CA ARG A 337 0.84 -9.10 -22.41
C ARG A 337 -0.11 -9.95 -23.24
N ARG A 338 0.44 -10.91 -24.00
CA ARG A 338 -0.29 -11.83 -24.88
C ARG A 338 -0.10 -13.27 -24.42
N TYR A 339 -1.18 -14.03 -24.41
CA TYR A 339 -1.20 -15.45 -24.15
C TYR A 339 -1.86 -16.14 -25.35
N GLY A 340 -1.04 -16.76 -26.18
CA GLY A 340 -1.51 -17.55 -27.31
C GLY A 340 -1.88 -18.96 -26.83
N TYR A 341 -2.97 -19.48 -27.38
CA TYR A 341 -3.41 -20.85 -27.20
C TYR A 341 -3.38 -21.53 -28.57
N ASP A 342 -2.64 -22.62 -28.71
CA ASP A 342 -2.61 -23.41 -29.95
C ASP A 342 -2.51 -24.90 -29.61
N ARG A 343 -3.65 -25.60 -29.66
CA ARG A 343 -3.75 -27.00 -29.24
C ARG A 343 -4.58 -27.83 -30.23
N PRO A 344 -4.28 -29.14 -30.34
CA PRO A 344 -5.19 -30.07 -31.00
C PRO A 344 -6.58 -30.01 -30.38
N ARG A 345 -7.61 -30.08 -31.22
CA ARG A 345 -9.00 -30.14 -30.77
C ARG A 345 -9.25 -31.50 -30.11
N HIS A 346 -9.66 -31.47 -28.86
CA HIS A 346 -10.06 -32.66 -28.12
C HIS A 346 -11.43 -33.15 -28.64
N PRO A 347 -11.66 -34.48 -28.78
CA PRO A 347 -12.91 -35.01 -29.33
C PRO A 347 -14.18 -34.61 -28.58
N ARG A 348 -14.05 -34.37 -27.27
CA ARG A 348 -15.14 -33.93 -26.38
C ARG A 348 -15.28 -32.41 -26.26
N ALA A 349 -14.47 -31.64 -26.99
CA ALA A 349 -14.46 -30.19 -26.88
C ALA A 349 -15.71 -29.55 -27.50
N ALA A 350 -16.50 -28.89 -26.63
CA ALA A 350 -17.67 -28.11 -26.99
C ALA A 350 -17.42 -26.59 -26.90
N GLY A 351 -16.45 -26.16 -26.10
CA GLY A 351 -16.10 -24.75 -25.94
C GLY A 351 -14.61 -24.52 -25.69
N LEU A 352 -14.20 -23.25 -25.81
CA LEU A 352 -12.92 -22.76 -25.29
C LEU A 352 -13.23 -21.82 -24.13
N HIS A 353 -12.65 -22.11 -22.97
CA HIS A 353 -12.84 -21.36 -21.74
C HIS A 353 -11.55 -20.66 -21.34
N THR A 354 -11.68 -19.39 -20.94
CA THR A 354 -10.60 -18.57 -20.41
C THR A 354 -10.99 -18.11 -19.02
N ARG A 355 -10.12 -18.34 -18.04
CA ARG A 355 -10.31 -17.94 -16.65
C ARG A 355 -9.07 -17.22 -16.13
N ILE A 356 -9.26 -16.07 -15.48
CA ILE A 356 -8.20 -15.36 -14.76
C ILE A 356 -8.57 -15.34 -13.29
N ARG A 357 -7.72 -15.96 -12.47
CA ARG A 357 -7.88 -16.02 -11.01
C ARG A 357 -6.79 -15.20 -10.33
N VAL A 358 -7.18 -14.38 -9.37
CA VAL A 358 -6.25 -13.64 -8.52
C VAL A 358 -6.18 -14.35 -7.17
N GLU A 359 -4.97 -14.59 -6.69
CA GLU A 359 -4.67 -15.10 -5.35
C GLU A 359 -3.84 -14.03 -4.63
N PRO A 360 -4.48 -13.08 -3.92
CA PRO A 360 -3.81 -11.94 -3.29
C PRO A 360 -2.69 -12.33 -2.32
N ASP A 361 -2.88 -13.43 -1.58
CA ASP A 361 -2.00 -13.85 -0.49
C ASP A 361 -1.25 -15.16 -0.82
N ALA A 362 -1.01 -15.45 -2.09
CA ALA A 362 -0.47 -16.74 -2.55
C ALA A 362 0.87 -17.11 -1.88
N PHE A 363 1.82 -16.17 -1.84
CA PHE A 363 3.11 -16.37 -1.16
C PHE A 363 2.91 -16.66 0.33
N TYR A 364 2.06 -15.87 1.01
CA TYR A 364 1.79 -16.05 2.43
C TYR A 364 1.12 -17.40 2.74
N ALA A 365 0.17 -17.85 1.92
CA ALA A 365 -0.44 -19.16 2.08
C ALA A 365 0.62 -20.28 1.98
N ALA A 366 1.54 -20.19 1.02
CA ALA A 366 2.64 -21.15 0.87
C ALA A 366 3.65 -21.09 2.03
N PHE A 367 3.99 -19.88 2.48
CA PHE A 367 4.85 -19.63 3.64
C PHE A 367 4.24 -20.23 4.91
N TYR A 368 3.01 -19.84 5.29
CA TYR A 368 2.36 -20.35 6.50
C TYR A 368 2.19 -21.86 6.49
N ARG A 369 1.79 -22.45 5.36
CA ARG A 369 1.68 -23.92 5.24
C ARG A 369 3.03 -24.61 5.48
N THR A 370 4.12 -23.99 5.07
CA THR A 370 5.48 -24.52 5.28
C THR A 370 5.95 -24.31 6.70
N THR A 371 5.76 -23.13 7.27
CA THR A 371 6.07 -22.78 8.66
C THR A 371 5.31 -23.71 9.63
N LEU A 372 4.02 -23.95 9.42
CA LEU A 372 3.19 -24.80 10.28
C LEU A 372 3.57 -26.29 10.27
N ARG A 373 4.38 -26.75 9.29
CA ARG A 373 4.97 -28.10 9.28
C ARG A 373 6.21 -28.22 10.16
N GLN A 374 6.82 -27.09 10.56
CA GLN A 374 7.99 -27.09 11.41
C GLN A 374 7.58 -27.40 12.86
N PRO A 375 8.17 -28.41 13.52
CA PRO A 375 7.82 -28.75 14.91
C PRO A 375 8.12 -27.64 15.92
N GLY A 376 9.04 -26.73 15.59
CA GLY A 376 9.44 -25.63 16.48
C GLY A 376 8.47 -24.45 16.55
N VAL A 377 7.45 -24.40 15.69
CA VAL A 377 6.44 -23.33 15.68
C VAL A 377 5.35 -23.68 16.68
N VAL A 378 5.36 -23.00 17.83
CA VAL A 378 4.51 -23.30 18.97
C VAL A 378 3.68 -22.09 19.40
N LYS A 379 4.32 -20.96 19.74
CA LYS A 379 3.67 -19.81 20.38
C LYS A 379 2.62 -19.13 19.48
N GLY A 380 2.98 -18.92 18.21
CA GLY A 380 2.15 -18.28 17.19
C GLY A 380 1.36 -19.25 16.33
N ARG A 381 1.46 -20.57 16.56
CA ARG A 381 0.86 -21.61 15.72
C ARG A 381 -0.64 -21.39 15.45
N GLU A 382 -1.45 -21.18 16.49
CA GLU A 382 -2.89 -20.99 16.31
C GLU A 382 -3.21 -19.73 15.50
N THR A 383 -2.46 -18.67 15.72
CA THR A 383 -2.58 -17.41 14.98
C THR A 383 -2.20 -17.62 13.51
N LEU A 384 -1.12 -18.34 13.23
CA LEU A 384 -0.70 -18.70 11.87
C LEU A 384 -1.70 -19.63 11.16
N VAL A 385 -2.39 -20.52 11.86
CA VAL A 385 -3.49 -21.32 11.28
C VAL A 385 -4.64 -20.43 10.83
N ARG A 386 -5.04 -19.44 11.64
CA ARG A 386 -6.05 -18.45 11.22
C ARG A 386 -5.58 -17.65 10.01
N ALA A 387 -4.29 -17.29 9.95
CA ALA A 387 -3.70 -16.57 8.82
C ALA A 387 -3.71 -17.41 7.54
N LEU A 388 -3.31 -18.69 7.61
CA LEU A 388 -3.36 -19.61 6.48
C LEU A 388 -4.78 -19.73 5.91
N HIS A 389 -5.76 -19.94 6.78
CA HIS A 389 -7.15 -20.02 6.38
C HIS A 389 -7.69 -18.74 5.72
N ALA A 390 -7.26 -17.56 6.19
CA ALA A 390 -7.62 -16.30 5.55
C ALA A 390 -6.97 -16.18 4.16
N ALA A 391 -5.67 -16.47 4.05
CA ALA A 391 -4.91 -16.39 2.80
C ALA A 391 -5.43 -17.38 1.74
N GLU A 392 -5.80 -18.61 2.12
CA GLU A 392 -6.35 -19.60 1.19
C GLU A 392 -7.74 -19.23 0.65
N ARG A 393 -8.47 -18.37 1.36
CA ARG A 393 -9.82 -17.90 0.96
C ARG A 393 -9.84 -16.55 0.27
N SER A 394 -8.70 -15.85 0.17
CA SER A 394 -8.67 -14.50 -0.41
C SER A 394 -8.74 -14.51 -1.94
N GLY A 395 -8.56 -15.66 -2.58
CA GLY A 395 -8.59 -15.78 -4.03
C GLY A 395 -9.99 -15.58 -4.62
N TYR A 396 -10.04 -14.99 -5.82
CA TYR A 396 -11.28 -14.74 -6.56
C TYR A 396 -11.08 -14.85 -8.07
N VAL A 397 -12.17 -15.11 -8.80
CA VAL A 397 -12.18 -15.08 -10.26
C VAL A 397 -12.35 -13.64 -10.73
N LEU A 398 -11.34 -13.11 -11.41
CA LEU A 398 -11.34 -11.75 -11.93
C LEU A 398 -12.13 -11.65 -13.23
N TYR A 399 -11.92 -12.63 -14.11
CA TYR A 399 -12.49 -12.72 -15.45
C TYR A 399 -12.74 -14.18 -15.84
N GLU A 400 -13.83 -14.40 -16.55
CA GLU A 400 -14.21 -15.70 -17.09
C GLU A 400 -14.97 -15.51 -18.41
N SER A 401 -14.65 -16.31 -19.43
CA SER A 401 -15.33 -16.31 -20.73
C SER A 401 -15.33 -17.71 -21.33
N THR A 402 -16.48 -18.12 -21.87
CA THR A 402 -16.63 -19.36 -22.63
C THR A 402 -17.11 -19.03 -24.03
N GLN A 403 -16.37 -19.49 -25.02
CA GLN A 403 -16.72 -19.34 -26.44
C GLN A 403 -17.04 -20.72 -27.02
N ALA A 404 -18.20 -20.87 -27.64
CA ALA A 404 -18.60 -22.13 -28.26
C ALA A 404 -17.67 -22.47 -29.44
N LEU A 405 -17.29 -23.74 -29.56
CA LEU A 405 -16.56 -24.25 -30.71
C LEU A 405 -17.55 -24.76 -31.75
N ALA A 406 -17.35 -24.42 -33.02
CA ALA A 406 -18.16 -24.96 -34.11
C ALA A 406 -18.11 -26.50 -34.09
N ALA A 407 -19.20 -27.18 -34.47
CA ALA A 407 -19.19 -28.64 -34.56
C ALA A 407 -18.07 -29.11 -35.50
N SER A 408 -17.35 -30.17 -35.12
CA SER A 408 -16.39 -30.82 -36.03
C SER A 408 -17.15 -31.32 -37.26
N GLN A 409 -16.78 -30.87 -38.45
CA GLN A 409 -17.32 -31.38 -39.72
C GLN A 409 -16.76 -32.75 -40.04
#